data_AF-A0A7X4YT78-F1
#
_entry.id   AF-A0A7X4YT78-F1
#
_cell.length_a   1.000
_cell.length_b   1.000
_cell.length_c   1.000
_cell.angle_alpha   90.00
_cell.angle_beta   90.00
_cell.angle_gamma   90.00
#
_symmetry.space_group_name_H-M   'P 1'
#
loop_
_entity.id
_entity.type
_entity.pdbx_description
1 polymer ?
#
loop_
_entity_poly.entity_id
_entity_poly.type
_entity_poly.pdbx_seq_one_letter_code
_entity_poly.pdbx_strand_id
1 'polypeptide(L)'
;LRNNGMIKNLPDDCCAEGLVYADRTGIHRTIVGELPAQCAALNMTNINVQRLAVMAAKSGNPETVVQAIALDPLTSSVLTLKEIRDMVTEMLDAESEWLPQFGNRRPRPTPTIQIPQDVKRADVPIDPALAIFARLGELAQ
;
A
#
# COMPACT_ATOMS: atom_id res chain seq x y z
N LEU A 1 14.72 -5.65 -14.78
CA LEU A 1 15.49 -4.48 -15.31
C LEU A 1 14.79 -3.20 -14.87
N ARG A 2 15.44 -2.03 -14.91
CA ARG A 2 14.71 -0.75 -14.76
C ARG A 2 13.78 -0.55 -15.95
N ASN A 3 12.49 -0.29 -15.71
CA ASN A 3 11.45 -0.19 -16.73
C ASN A 3 11.82 0.80 -17.84
N ASN A 4 12.07 2.07 -17.48
CA ASN A 4 12.57 3.13 -18.37
C ASN A 4 11.92 3.11 -19.77
N GLY A 5 10.58 3.16 -19.80
CA GLY A 5 9.76 3.15 -21.01
C GLY A 5 9.51 1.78 -21.67
N MET A 6 10.02 0.66 -21.12
CA MET A 6 9.76 -0.69 -21.65
C MET A 6 8.26 -1.01 -21.65
N ILE A 7 7.61 -0.80 -20.51
CA ILE A 7 6.15 -0.84 -20.33
C ILE A 7 5.69 0.60 -20.06
N LYS A 8 4.99 1.19 -21.02
CA LYS A 8 4.71 2.64 -21.09
C LYS A 8 3.80 3.14 -19.97
N ASN A 9 2.87 2.32 -19.50
CA ASN A 9 1.91 2.68 -18.47
C ASN A 9 2.29 2.14 -17.07
N LEU A 10 3.56 1.83 -16.85
CA LEU A 10 4.15 1.58 -15.53
C LEU A 10 5.24 2.63 -15.24
N PRO A 11 5.60 2.88 -13.97
CA PRO A 11 6.62 3.87 -13.63
C PRO A 11 7.99 3.53 -14.22
N ASP A 12 8.73 4.53 -14.67
CA ASP A 12 10.04 4.33 -15.31
C ASP A 12 11.14 3.80 -14.37
N ASP A 13 10.99 4.06 -13.08
CA ASP A 13 11.93 3.68 -12.03
C ASP A 13 11.62 2.31 -11.41
N CYS A 14 10.49 1.69 -11.75
CA CYS A 14 10.17 0.37 -11.21
C CYS A 14 11.08 -0.71 -11.82
N CYS A 15 11.26 -1.79 -11.06
CA CYS A 15 11.78 -3.01 -11.65
C CYS A 15 10.66 -3.61 -12.51
N ALA A 16 10.95 -3.88 -13.77
CA ALA A 16 10.05 -4.56 -14.68
C ALA A 16 10.75 -5.78 -15.28
N GLU A 17 9.96 -6.83 -15.47
CA GLU A 17 10.31 -8.04 -16.18
C GLU A 17 9.58 -8.04 -17.52
N GLY A 18 10.28 -8.42 -18.60
CA GLY A 18 9.75 -8.33 -19.95
C GLY A 18 10.71 -8.96 -20.95
N LEU A 19 10.36 -8.86 -22.24
CA LEU A 19 11.19 -9.42 -23.30
C LEU A 19 12.53 -8.68 -23.39
N VAL A 20 13.59 -9.47 -23.34
CA VAL A 20 14.97 -9.01 -23.45
C VAL A 20 15.72 -9.93 -24.39
N TYR A 21 16.67 -9.38 -25.15
CA TYR A 21 17.68 -10.17 -25.83
C TYR A 21 19.05 -9.84 -25.26
N ALA A 22 19.91 -10.86 -25.18
CA ALA A 22 21.27 -10.73 -24.70
C ALA A 22 22.24 -11.01 -25.84
N ASP A 23 23.24 -10.14 -26.01
CA ASP A 23 24.33 -10.32 -26.95
C ASP A 23 25.67 -9.92 -26.32
N ARG A 24 26.75 -9.93 -27.11
CA ARG A 24 28.10 -9.59 -26.65
C ARG A 24 28.21 -8.17 -26.06
N THR A 25 27.28 -7.28 -26.38
CA THR A 25 27.27 -5.87 -25.94
C THR A 25 26.38 -5.63 -24.71
N GLY A 26 25.56 -6.59 -24.30
CA GLY A 26 24.80 -6.53 -23.05
C GLY A 26 23.38 -7.08 -23.14
N ILE A 27 22.53 -6.62 -22.22
CA ILE A 27 21.11 -6.97 -22.17
C ILE A 27 20.31 -5.80 -22.75
N HIS A 28 19.52 -6.09 -23.76
CA HIS A 28 18.73 -5.12 -24.50
C HIS A 28 17.25 -5.37 -24.25
N ARG A 29 16.56 -4.33 -23.78
CA ARG A 29 15.11 -4.35 -23.54
C ARG A 29 14.34 -4.14 -24.84
N THR A 30 13.24 -4.87 -25.00
CA THR A 30 12.27 -4.63 -26.08
C THR A 30 11.10 -3.80 -25.56
N ILE A 31 10.62 -2.84 -26.36
CA ILE A 31 9.45 -2.04 -25.98
C ILE A 31 8.19 -2.91 -26.09
N VAL A 32 7.52 -3.09 -24.96
CA VAL A 32 6.23 -3.80 -24.87
C VAL A 32 5.08 -2.87 -25.25
N GLY A 33 5.18 -1.59 -24.89
CA GLY A 33 4.09 -0.63 -25.05
C GLY A 33 3.21 -0.55 -23.81
N GLU A 34 1.92 -0.29 -23.98
CA GLU A 34 0.97 -0.25 -22.87
C GLU A 34 0.41 -1.64 -22.59
N LEU A 35 0.42 -2.04 -21.32
CA LEU A 35 -0.37 -3.20 -20.91
C LEU A 35 -1.86 -2.85 -20.94
N PRO A 36 -2.76 -3.84 -21.12
CA PRO A 36 -4.18 -3.65 -20.83
C PRO A 36 -4.37 -3.01 -19.45
N ALA A 37 -5.29 -2.06 -19.34
CA ALA A 37 -5.42 -1.19 -18.16
C ALA A 37 -5.57 -1.98 -16.85
N GLN A 38 -6.34 -3.07 -16.86
CA GLN A 38 -6.50 -3.95 -15.71
C GLN A 38 -5.19 -4.65 -15.30
N CYS A 39 -4.35 -5.03 -16.26
CA CYS A 39 -3.05 -5.65 -15.98
C CYS A 39 -2.06 -4.62 -15.43
N ALA A 40 -2.06 -3.39 -15.97
CA ALA A 40 -1.25 -2.31 -15.41
C ALA A 40 -1.69 -1.99 -13.98
N ALA A 41 -2.99 -1.93 -13.70
CA ALA A 41 -3.53 -1.69 -12.37
C ALA A 41 -3.10 -2.78 -11.36
N LEU A 42 -3.16 -4.06 -11.75
CA LEU A 42 -2.69 -5.17 -10.92
C LEU A 42 -1.18 -5.12 -10.65
N ASN A 43 -0.37 -4.69 -11.62
CA ASN A 43 1.06 -4.48 -11.37
C ASN A 43 1.30 -3.29 -10.45
N MET A 44 0.53 -2.21 -10.58
CA MET A 44 0.65 -1.02 -9.74
C MET A 44 0.37 -1.30 -8.27
N THR A 45 -0.60 -2.16 -7.93
CA THR A 45 -0.84 -2.55 -6.53
C THR A 45 0.41 -3.18 -5.91
N ASN A 46 1.10 -4.05 -6.64
CA ASN A 46 2.33 -4.70 -6.20
C ASN A 46 3.54 -3.76 -6.17
N ILE A 47 3.72 -2.92 -7.21
CA ILE A 47 4.80 -1.93 -7.28
C ILE A 47 4.74 -0.97 -6.08
N ASN A 48 3.53 -0.57 -5.67
CA ASN A 48 3.35 0.33 -4.54
C ASN A 48 3.77 -0.32 -3.20
N VAL A 49 3.46 -1.60 -2.99
CA VAL A 49 3.92 -2.38 -1.82
C VAL A 49 5.44 -2.45 -1.78
N GLN A 50 6.08 -2.79 -2.90
CA GLN A 50 7.54 -2.89 -3.02
C GLN A 50 8.22 -1.54 -2.75
N ARG A 51 7.65 -0.43 -3.25
CA ARG A 51 8.17 0.91 -2.98
C ARG A 51 8.13 1.25 -1.50
N LEU A 52 7.01 0.97 -0.82
CA LEU A 52 6.89 1.17 0.63
C LEU A 52 7.86 0.27 1.41
N ALA A 53 8.02 -0.99 1.00
CA ALA A 53 8.98 -1.90 1.61
C ALA A 53 10.42 -1.38 1.48
N VAL A 54 10.82 -0.87 0.31
CA VAL A 54 12.14 -0.24 0.12
C VAL A 54 12.28 1.03 0.96
N MET A 55 11.25 1.87 1.03
CA MET A 55 11.26 3.06 1.90
C MET A 55 11.40 2.68 3.38
N ALA A 56 10.72 1.63 3.83
CA ALA A 56 10.84 1.10 5.19
C ALA A 56 12.25 0.56 5.44
N ALA A 57 12.80 -0.22 4.52
CA ALA A 57 14.15 -0.76 4.61
C ALA A 57 15.22 0.34 4.69
N LYS A 58 15.05 1.44 3.95
CA LYS A 58 15.97 2.58 4.00
C LYS A 58 15.83 3.44 5.26
N SER A 59 14.60 3.62 5.75
CA SER A 59 14.32 4.52 6.88
C SER A 59 14.36 3.83 8.25
N GLY A 60 14.31 2.49 8.29
CA GLY A 60 14.13 1.73 9.52
C GLY A 60 12.82 2.06 10.25
N ASN A 61 11.80 2.59 9.55
CA ASN A 61 10.53 2.99 10.16
C ASN A 61 9.52 1.82 10.12
N PRO A 62 9.17 1.22 11.27
CA PRO A 62 8.24 0.10 11.32
C PRO A 62 6.81 0.47 10.87
N GLU A 63 6.39 1.74 10.99
CA GLU A 63 5.08 2.18 10.48
C GLU A 63 4.99 2.10 8.95
N THR A 64 6.11 2.34 8.25
CA THR A 64 6.16 2.21 6.80
C THR A 64 6.08 0.75 6.36
N VAL A 65 6.55 -0.19 7.19
CA VAL A 65 6.32 -1.64 6.98
C VAL A 65 4.83 -1.94 7.07
N VAL A 66 4.16 -1.47 8.11
CA VAL A 66 2.70 -1.66 8.26
C VAL A 66 1.94 -1.08 7.06
N GLN A 67 2.33 0.09 6.56
CA GLN A 67 1.72 0.67 5.36
C GLN A 67 1.93 -0.20 4.12
N ALA A 68 3.13 -0.77 3.92
CA ALA A 68 3.41 -1.67 2.81
C ALA A 68 2.52 -2.92 2.89
N ILE A 69 2.51 -3.59 4.04
CA ILE A 69 1.78 -4.83 4.25
C ILE A 69 0.26 -4.61 4.25
N ALA A 70 -0.23 -3.46 4.71
CA ALA A 70 -1.64 -3.10 4.61
C ALA A 70 -2.13 -2.88 3.17
N LEU A 71 -1.22 -2.58 2.23
CA LEU A 71 -1.53 -2.44 0.80
C LEU A 71 -1.30 -3.74 0.01
N ASP A 72 -0.71 -4.76 0.63
CA ASP A 72 -0.53 -6.06 -0.01
C ASP A 72 -1.90 -6.70 -0.29
N PRO A 73 -2.22 -7.08 -1.54
CA PRO A 73 -3.54 -7.57 -1.91
C PRO A 73 -3.97 -8.83 -1.15
N LEU A 74 -3.03 -9.73 -0.85
CA LEU A 74 -3.34 -10.93 -0.08
C LEU A 74 -3.63 -10.57 1.37
N THR A 75 -2.69 -9.85 1.99
CA THR A 75 -2.79 -9.48 3.41
C THR A 75 -4.06 -8.67 3.69
N SER A 76 -4.33 -7.66 2.88
CA SER A 76 -5.54 -6.82 3.01
C SER A 76 -6.86 -7.56 2.75
N SER A 77 -6.82 -8.70 2.06
CA SER A 77 -8.02 -9.51 1.80
C SER A 77 -8.40 -10.43 2.96
N VAL A 78 -7.45 -10.83 3.80
CA VAL A 78 -7.66 -11.83 4.85
C VAL A 78 -7.40 -11.34 6.28
N LEU A 79 -6.73 -10.19 6.46
CA LEU A 79 -6.40 -9.63 7.77
C LEU A 79 -7.01 -8.24 7.97
N THR A 80 -7.41 -7.96 9.20
CA THR A 80 -7.74 -6.61 9.67
C THR A 80 -6.46 -5.79 9.89
N LEU A 81 -6.58 -4.46 9.91
CA LEU A 81 -5.44 -3.57 10.19
C LEU A 81 -4.76 -3.84 11.53
N LYS A 82 -5.49 -4.37 12.52
CA LYS A 82 -4.90 -4.77 13.81
C LYS A 82 -4.05 -6.03 13.65
N GLU A 83 -4.61 -7.08 13.05
CA GLU A 83 -3.88 -8.33 12.80
C GLU A 83 -2.62 -8.09 11.95
N ILE A 84 -2.69 -7.19 10.98
CA ILE A 84 -1.52 -6.77 10.18
C ILE A 84 -0.44 -6.15 11.06
N ARG A 85 -0.80 -5.27 11.99
CA ARG A 85 0.16 -4.64 12.90
C ARG A 85 0.81 -5.66 13.84
N ASP A 86 0.01 -6.59 14.37
CA ASP A 86 0.49 -7.64 15.25
C ASP A 86 1.45 -8.56 14.48
N MET A 87 1.06 -9.04 13.30
CA MET A 87 1.89 -9.87 12.42
C MET A 87 3.21 -9.17 12.04
N VAL A 88 3.17 -7.89 11.66
CA VAL A 88 4.39 -7.12 11.35
C VAL A 88 5.31 -7.01 12.57
N THR A 89 4.73 -6.84 13.76
CA THR A 89 5.52 -6.79 15.01
C THR A 89 6.23 -8.12 15.24
N GLU A 90 5.51 -9.24 15.14
CA GLU A 90 6.06 -10.59 15.30
C GLU A 90 7.16 -10.90 14.26
N MET A 91 6.95 -10.52 12.99
CA MET A 91 7.96 -10.69 11.95
C MET A 91 9.22 -9.85 12.19
N LEU A 92 9.07 -8.60 12.65
CA LEU A 92 10.22 -7.76 12.98
C LEU A 92 10.99 -8.26 14.20
N ASP A 93 10.32 -8.91 15.15
CA ASP A 93 10.97 -9.58 16.28
C ASP A 93 11.74 -10.82 15.82
N ALA A 94 11.09 -11.69 15.03
CA ALA A 94 11.69 -12.91 14.51
C ALA A 94 12.92 -12.63 13.62
N GLU A 95 12.86 -11.58 12.80
CA GLU A 95 13.91 -11.22 11.84
C GLU A 95 14.86 -10.12 12.38
N SER A 96 14.83 -9.84 13.68
CA SER A 96 15.59 -8.74 14.29
C SER A 96 17.10 -8.83 14.09
N GLU A 97 17.66 -10.05 14.00
CA GLU A 97 19.07 -10.29 13.67
C GLU A 97 19.43 -9.80 12.26
N TRP A 98 18.52 -9.99 11.30
CA TRP A 98 18.73 -9.68 9.88
C TRP A 98 18.29 -8.27 9.49
N LEU A 99 17.53 -7.60 10.37
CA LEU A 99 16.94 -6.29 10.13
C LEU A 99 17.45 -5.21 11.14
N PRO A 100 18.77 -5.03 11.28
CA PRO A 100 19.35 -4.15 12.31
C PRO A 100 18.93 -2.68 12.17
N GLN A 101 18.55 -2.24 10.98
CA GLN A 101 18.06 -0.89 10.72
C GLN A 101 16.78 -0.52 11.48
N PHE A 102 15.98 -1.52 11.89
CA PHE A 102 14.80 -1.30 12.71
C PHE A 102 15.13 -1.30 14.21
N GLY A 103 16.24 -1.93 14.62
CA GLY A 103 16.64 -2.07 16.01
C GLY A 103 15.49 -2.53 16.90
N ASN A 104 15.26 -1.82 18.01
CA ASN A 104 14.16 -2.11 18.94
C ASN A 104 12.84 -1.38 18.60
N ARG A 105 12.76 -0.72 17.43
CA ARG A 105 11.56 0.03 17.03
C ARG A 105 10.51 -0.96 16.54
N ARG A 106 9.28 -0.78 17.00
CA ARG A 106 8.11 -1.58 16.59
C ARG A 106 6.95 -0.68 16.17
N PRO A 107 5.99 -1.23 15.40
CA PRO A 107 4.76 -0.50 15.11
C PRO A 107 4.08 -0.05 16.41
N ARG A 108 3.41 1.10 16.34
CA ARG A 108 2.59 1.57 17.45
C ARG A 108 1.44 0.58 17.69
N PRO A 109 1.23 0.14 18.94
CA PRO A 109 0.07 -0.66 19.29
C PRO A 109 -1.22 0.09 18.97
N THR A 110 -2.16 -0.60 18.33
CA THR A 110 -3.51 -0.08 18.08
C THR A 110 -4.52 -0.99 18.76
N PRO A 111 -5.11 -0.56 19.89
CA PRO A 111 -6.04 -1.40 20.63
C PRO A 111 -7.33 -1.60 19.85
N THR A 112 -7.98 -2.75 20.07
CA THR A 112 -9.35 -2.97 19.62
C THR A 112 -10.28 -2.05 20.40
N ILE A 113 -11.00 -1.17 19.70
CA ILE A 113 -12.02 -0.32 20.32
C ILE A 113 -13.26 -1.19 20.54
N GLN A 114 -13.54 -1.51 21.81
CA GLN A 114 -14.79 -2.16 22.20
C GLN A 114 -15.84 -1.08 22.51
N ILE A 115 -16.95 -1.13 21.79
CA ILE A 115 -18.07 -0.21 22.01
C ILE A 115 -19.06 -0.91 22.97
N PRO A 116 -19.28 -0.37 24.19
CA PRO A 116 -20.25 -0.92 25.13
C PRO A 116 -21.67 -0.92 24.56
N GLN A 117 -22.50 -1.89 24.96
CA GLN A 117 -23.89 -2.00 24.46
C GLN A 117 -24.77 -0.82 24.87
N ASP A 118 -24.45 -0.19 26.00
CA ASP A 118 -25.17 0.95 26.58
C ASP A 118 -24.67 2.31 26.07
N VAL A 119 -23.78 2.34 25.06
CA VAL A 119 -23.28 3.59 24.49
C VAL A 119 -24.45 4.40 23.88
N LYS A 120 -24.67 5.61 24.38
CA LYS A 120 -25.58 6.56 23.76
C LYS A 120 -24.86 7.23 22.60
N ARG A 121 -25.33 7.02 21.37
CA ARG A 121 -24.81 7.73 20.20
C ARG A 121 -25.04 9.23 20.37
N ALA A 122 -24.06 10.04 19.97
CA ALA A 122 -24.24 11.47 19.89
C ALA A 122 -25.38 11.78 18.91
N ASP A 123 -26.21 12.77 19.24
CA ASP A 123 -27.24 13.27 18.33
C ASP A 123 -26.54 14.04 17.21
N VAL A 124 -26.38 13.39 16.06
CA VAL A 124 -25.73 13.98 14.89
C VAL A 124 -26.85 14.57 14.03
N PRO A 125 -26.87 15.89 13.79
CA PRO A 125 -27.84 16.50 12.90
C PRO A 125 -27.78 15.84 11.51
N ILE A 126 -28.96 15.77 10.88
CA ILE A 126 -29.31 14.98 9.69
C ILE A 126 -28.15 14.83 8.69
N ASP A 127 -27.99 13.59 8.21
CA ASP A 127 -27.03 13.10 7.22
C ASP A 127 -26.33 14.22 6.41
N PRO A 128 -24.98 14.28 6.41
CA PRO A 128 -24.22 15.21 5.56
C PRO A 128 -24.73 15.29 4.11
N ALA A 129 -25.21 14.19 3.53
CA ALA A 129 -25.82 14.18 2.20
C ALA A 129 -27.16 14.94 2.15
N LEU A 130 -28.01 14.82 3.18
CA LEU A 130 -29.23 15.63 3.33
C LEU A 130 -28.89 17.10 3.60
N ALA A 131 -27.84 17.39 4.37
CA ALA A 131 -27.36 18.74 4.59
C ALA A 131 -26.84 19.39 3.29
N ILE A 132 -26.17 18.62 2.42
CA ILE A 132 -25.74 19.06 1.09
C ILE A 132 -26.96 19.27 0.17
N PHE A 133 -27.94 18.36 0.17
CA PHE A 133 -29.15 18.47 -0.65
C PHE A 133 -29.98 19.70 -0.29
N ALA A 134 -30.19 19.98 1.00
CA ALA A 134 -30.90 21.16 1.47
C ALA A 134 -30.23 22.46 0.99
N ARG A 135 -28.90 22.52 1.07
CA ARG A 135 -28.12 23.71 0.68
C ARG A 135 -28.07 23.95 -0.84
N LEU A 136 -28.10 22.89 -1.65
CA LEU A 136 -28.13 23.00 -3.12
C LEU A 136 -29.54 23.24 -3.66
N GLY A 137 -30.59 22.76 -2.98
CA GLY A 137 -31.98 23.05 -3.31
C GLY A 137 -32.32 24.54 -3.18
N GLU A 138 -31.75 25.24 -2.19
CA GLU A 138 -31.88 26.70 -2.01
C GLU A 138 -31.21 27.51 -3.13
N LEU A 139 -30.19 26.96 -3.80
CA LEU A 139 -29.48 27.61 -4.91
C LEU A 139 -30.16 27.39 -6.27
N ALA A 140 -31.19 26.54 -6.34
CA ALA A 140 -31.93 26.22 -7.56
C ALA A 140 -33.26 26.99 -7.70
N GLN A 141 -33.55 27.91 -6.77
CA GLN A 141 -34.65 28.89 -6.85
C GLN A 141 -34.12 30.26 -7.25
#